data_AF-A0A212CP03-F1
#
_entry.id   AF-A0A212CP03-F1
#
_cell.length_a   1.000
_cell.length_b   1.000
_cell.length_c   1.000
_cell.angle_alpha   90.00
_cell.angle_beta   90.00
_cell.angle_gamma   90.00
#
_symmetry.space_group_name_H-M   'P 1'
#
loop_
_entity.id
_entity.type
_entity.pdbx_description
1 polymer ?
#
loop_
_entity_poly.entity_id
_entity_poly.type
_entity_poly.pdbx_seq_one_letter_code
_entity_poly.pdbx_strand_id
1 'polypeptide(L)'
;LDNTLEEIIFKLVPGLREQELERESEFWKKNKPQENGQVDKPKVDEEGDENQDDKDYHRSDPQIAICLDCLRNNGQSGDNVVKGLMKKFIRCSTRVTVGTIKKFLSLKLKLPSSYELDVLCNGEIMGKDHTMEFIYMTRWRLRGE
;
A
#
# COMPACT_ATOMS: atom_id res chain seq x y z
N LEU A 1 10.65 -1.33 16.06
CA LEU A 1 10.41 -2.79 16.13
C LEU A 1 9.90 -3.25 14.77
N ASP A 2 9.95 -4.55 14.44
CA ASP A 2 9.36 -5.08 13.21
C ASP A 2 7.84 -5.10 13.35
N ASN A 3 7.14 -4.22 12.62
CA ASN A 3 5.68 -4.09 12.65
C ASN A 3 4.96 -5.41 12.32
N THR A 4 5.58 -6.30 11.54
CA THR A 4 5.01 -7.61 11.21
C THR A 4 5.04 -8.54 12.42
N LEU A 5 6.17 -8.54 13.13
CA LEU A 5 6.34 -9.33 14.34
C LEU A 5 5.38 -8.86 15.43
N GLU A 6 5.24 -7.54 15.58
CA GLU A 6 4.31 -6.92 16.52
C GLU A 6 2.85 -7.30 16.22
N GLU A 7 2.42 -7.21 14.97
CA GLU A 7 1.08 -7.65 14.52
C GLU A 7 0.83 -9.15 14.80
N ILE A 8 1.83 -10.00 14.61
CA ILE A 8 1.73 -11.42 14.93
C ILE A 8 1.57 -11.61 16.43
N ILE A 9 2.39 -10.93 17.24
CA ILE A 9 2.36 -11.01 18.70
C ILE A 9 0.99 -10.56 19.24
N PHE A 10 0.45 -9.44 18.74
CA PHE A 10 -0.86 -8.94 19.17
C PHE A 10 -2.03 -9.83 18.76
N LYS A 11 -1.88 -10.63 17.69
CA LYS A 11 -2.89 -11.65 17.31
C LYS A 11 -2.79 -12.92 18.15
N LEU A 12 -1.58 -13.30 18.58
CA LEU A 12 -1.34 -14.50 19.38
C LEU A 12 -1.67 -14.31 20.86
N VAL A 13 -1.51 -13.09 21.39
CA VAL A 13 -1.69 -12.79 22.81
C VAL A 13 -2.90 -11.86 23.00
N PRO A 14 -4.07 -12.38 23.42
CA PRO A 14 -5.26 -11.57 23.65
C PRO A 14 -5.04 -10.51 24.72
N GLY A 15 -5.57 -9.30 24.52
CA GLY A 15 -5.49 -8.23 25.52
C GLY A 15 -4.15 -7.49 25.60
N LEU A 16 -3.12 -7.95 24.88
CA LEU A 16 -1.77 -7.38 24.97
C LEU A 16 -1.71 -5.95 24.40
N ARG A 17 -2.44 -5.69 23.32
CA ARG A 17 -2.49 -4.37 22.69
C ARG A 17 -3.12 -3.35 23.63
N GLU A 18 -4.23 -3.71 24.27
CA GLU A 18 -4.91 -2.86 25.24
C GLU A 18 -4.03 -2.58 26.46
N GLN A 19 -3.30 -3.58 26.95
CA GLN A 19 -2.38 -3.43 28.09
C GLN A 19 -1.17 -2.53 27.80
N GLU A 20 -0.60 -2.61 26.60
CA GLU A 20 0.48 -1.68 26.19
C GLU A 20 -0.03 -0.25 26.08
N LEU A 21 -1.22 -0.05 25.49
CA LEU A 21 -1.84 1.26 25.37
C LEU A 21 -2.18 1.89 26.73
N GLU A 22 -2.69 1.07 27.66
CA GLU A 22 -2.93 1.49 29.05
C GLU A 22 -1.63 1.91 29.75
N ARG A 23 -0.57 1.10 29.64
CA ARG A 23 0.75 1.42 30.22
C ARG A 23 1.34 2.71 29.67
N GLU A 24 1.22 2.93 28.36
CA GLU A 24 1.68 4.17 27.73
C GLU A 24 0.89 5.38 28.24
N SER A 25 -0.44 5.26 28.30
CA SER A 25 -1.34 6.30 28.83
C SER A 25 -1.01 6.64 30.29
N GLU A 26 -0.80 5.62 31.13
CA GLU A 26 -0.40 5.78 32.54
C GLU A 26 0.97 6.43 32.67
N PHE A 27 1.94 6.04 31.84
CA PHE A 27 3.27 6.65 31.82
C PHE A 27 3.18 8.14 31.52
N TRP A 28 2.46 8.54 30.46
CA TRP A 28 2.31 9.96 30.11
C TRP A 28 1.49 10.75 31.13
N LYS A 29 0.46 10.15 31.75
CA LYS A 29 -0.27 10.77 32.87
C LYS A 29 0.64 11.04 34.05
N LYS A 30 1.46 10.05 34.44
CA LYS A 30 2.34 10.12 35.60
C LYS A 30 3.55 11.02 35.36
N ASN A 31 4.03 11.06 34.13
CA ASN A 31 5.21 11.81 33.72
C ASN A 31 4.87 13.14 33.04
N LYS A 32 3.62 13.61 33.19
CA LYS A 32 3.26 14.99 32.82
C LYS A 32 4.24 15.92 33.54
N PRO A 33 4.98 16.77 32.81
CA PRO A 33 5.83 17.76 33.45
C PRO A 33 4.94 18.59 34.38
N GLN A 34 5.26 18.64 35.67
CA GLN A 34 4.70 19.69 36.51
C GLN A 34 5.25 21.00 35.95
N GLU A 35 4.37 21.83 35.42
CA GLU A 35 4.69 23.18 34.98
C GLU A 35 5.39 23.93 36.12
N ASN A 36 6.70 24.08 36.00
CA ASN A 36 7.39 25.28 36.47
C ASN A 36 7.98 25.94 35.23
N GLY A 37 7.20 26.84 34.63
CA GLY A 37 7.68 27.78 33.62
C GLY A 37 6.90 27.69 32.32
N GLN A 38 6.21 28.77 32.00
CA GLN A 38 5.75 29.12 30.65
C GLN A 38 6.78 28.71 29.61
N VAL A 39 6.40 27.84 28.69
CA VAL A 39 7.04 27.74 27.39
C VAL A 39 5.94 27.86 26.36
N ASP A 40 5.99 28.96 25.62
CA ASP A 40 5.08 29.37 24.58
C ASP A 40 4.56 28.20 23.74
N LYS A 41 3.23 28.10 23.67
CA LYS A 41 2.58 27.52 22.49
C LYS A 41 3.09 28.30 21.28
N PRO A 42 3.70 27.67 20.26
CA PRO A 42 3.78 28.31 18.97
C PRO A 42 2.33 28.51 18.51
N LYS A 43 1.90 29.77 18.38
CA LYS A 43 0.74 30.10 17.56
C LYS A 43 1.10 29.65 16.15
N VAL A 44 0.60 28.49 15.77
CA VAL A 44 0.50 28.11 14.36
C VAL A 44 -0.75 28.83 13.89
N ASP A 45 -0.53 29.82 13.02
CA ASP A 45 -1.58 30.59 12.38
C ASP A 45 -2.62 29.63 11.75
N GLU A 46 -3.89 29.85 12.10
CA GLU A 46 -5.06 29.05 11.71
C GLU A 46 -5.43 29.22 10.23
N GLU A 47 -4.54 28.87 9.31
CA GLU A 47 -4.87 28.72 7.89
C GLU A 47 -4.15 27.50 7.30
N GLY A 48 -4.72 26.29 7.49
CA GLY A 48 -4.25 25.11 6.77
C GLY A 48 -4.68 23.74 7.29
N ASP A 49 -5.77 23.20 6.72
CA ASP A 49 -6.13 21.78 6.60
C ASP A 49 -6.33 20.97 7.89
N GLU A 50 -7.59 20.84 8.31
CA GLU A 50 -8.10 20.01 9.41
C GLU A 50 -7.98 18.47 9.16
N ASN A 51 -6.97 17.99 8.44
CA ASN A 51 -6.78 16.56 8.14
C ASN A 51 -5.30 16.13 8.28
N GLN A 52 -4.70 16.31 9.44
CA GLN A 52 -3.31 15.86 9.70
C GLN A 52 -3.17 14.66 10.64
N ASP A 53 -4.23 14.17 11.29
CA ASP A 53 -4.09 13.14 12.34
C ASP A 53 -4.40 11.69 11.90
N ASP A 54 -4.53 11.38 10.60
CA ASP A 54 -4.79 10.00 10.15
C ASP A 54 -4.20 9.63 8.78
N LYS A 55 -3.04 10.22 8.42
CA LYS A 55 -2.35 9.90 7.15
C LYS A 55 -1.24 8.88 7.41
N ASP A 56 -1.62 7.64 7.69
CA ASP A 56 -0.66 6.53 7.77
C ASP A 56 -0.05 6.16 6.40
N TYR A 57 -0.37 6.90 5.33
CA TYR A 57 0.04 6.67 3.94
C TYR A 57 -0.19 5.23 3.49
N HIS A 58 -1.36 4.67 3.80
CA HIS A 58 -1.76 3.32 3.43
C HIS A 58 -0.92 2.21 4.08
N ARG A 59 -0.22 2.50 5.19
CA ARG A 59 0.61 1.50 5.88
C ARG A 59 -0.22 0.43 6.57
N SER A 60 -1.39 0.78 7.08
CA SER A 60 -2.32 -0.13 7.76
C SER A 60 -3.37 -0.71 6.82
N ASP A 61 -3.38 -0.30 5.55
CA ASP A 61 -4.30 -0.86 4.56
C ASP A 61 -4.09 -2.37 4.42
N PRO A 62 -5.19 -3.13 4.21
CA PRO A 62 -5.09 -4.54 3.87
C PRO A 62 -4.13 -4.75 2.69
N GLN A 63 -3.23 -5.72 2.81
CA GLN A 63 -2.23 -6.01 1.80
C GLN A 63 -2.69 -7.17 0.90
N ILE A 64 -2.35 -7.10 -0.38
CA ILE A 64 -2.57 -8.17 -1.36
C ILE A 64 -1.25 -8.51 -2.06
N ALA A 65 -1.06 -9.81 -2.35
CA ALA A 65 0.04 -10.28 -3.17
C ALA A 65 -0.48 -10.64 -4.57
N ILE A 66 0.12 -10.04 -5.60
CA ILE A 66 -0.23 -10.27 -7.00
C ILE A 66 0.97 -10.82 -7.76
N CYS A 67 0.72 -11.64 -8.78
CA CYS A 67 1.72 -12.08 -9.75
C CYS A 67 1.48 -11.35 -11.08
N LEU A 68 2.53 -10.74 -11.62
CA LEU A 68 2.50 -10.05 -12.90
C LEU A 68 3.33 -10.83 -13.93
N ASP A 69 2.64 -11.43 -14.89
CA ASP A 69 3.25 -12.06 -16.05
C ASP A 69 3.19 -11.14 -17.27
N CYS A 70 4.27 -11.12 -18.04
CA CYS A 70 4.32 -10.41 -19.31
C CYS A 70 3.72 -11.30 -20.40
N LEU A 71 2.58 -10.88 -20.96
CA LEU A 71 2.00 -11.56 -22.10
C LEU A 71 2.82 -11.21 -23.35
N ARG A 72 3.51 -12.21 -23.91
CA ARG A 72 4.30 -12.03 -25.13
C ARG A 72 3.40 -12.27 -26.35
N ASN A 73 3.19 -11.24 -27.17
CA ASN A 73 2.59 -11.43 -28.48
C ASN A 73 3.61 -12.15 -29.37
N ASN A 74 3.43 -13.44 -29.62
CA ASN A 74 4.34 -14.30 -30.39
C ASN A 74 4.45 -13.93 -31.90
N GLY A 75 4.07 -12.73 -32.32
CA GLY A 75 4.00 -12.31 -33.72
C GLY A 75 5.04 -11.28 -34.18
N GLN A 76 5.84 -10.70 -33.28
CA GLN A 76 6.84 -9.70 -33.66
C GLN A 76 8.25 -10.18 -33.33
N SER A 77 8.82 -10.93 -34.27
CA SER A 77 10.26 -11.12 -34.42
C SER A 77 10.89 -9.79 -34.79
N GLY A 78 11.34 -9.02 -33.78
CA GLY A 78 12.08 -7.79 -33.98
C GLY A 78 12.17 -7.00 -32.69
N ASP A 79 13.29 -7.15 -31.98
CA ASP A 79 13.92 -6.26 -30.97
C ASP A 79 13.12 -5.58 -29.84
N ASN A 80 11.79 -5.58 -29.83
CA ASN A 80 10.94 -5.04 -28.77
C ASN A 80 10.60 -6.13 -27.73
N VAL A 81 11.63 -6.87 -27.29
CA VAL A 81 11.47 -7.86 -26.21
C VAL A 81 11.51 -7.10 -24.89
N VAL A 82 10.36 -6.55 -24.47
CA VAL A 82 10.23 -6.09 -23.08
C VAL A 82 10.47 -7.29 -22.18
N LYS A 83 11.61 -7.29 -21.49
CA LYS A 83 11.92 -8.33 -20.51
C LYS A 83 10.90 -8.22 -19.39
N GLY A 84 10.27 -9.35 -19.05
CA GLY A 84 9.35 -9.41 -17.90
C GLY A 84 10.06 -9.02 -16.60
N LEU A 85 9.26 -8.74 -15.57
CA LEU A 85 9.80 -8.46 -14.23
C LEU A 85 10.62 -9.65 -13.72
N MET A 86 11.81 -9.37 -13.19
CA MET A 86 12.62 -10.39 -12.50
C MET A 86 11.92 -10.93 -11.25
N LYS A 87 11.23 -10.04 -10.51
CA LYS A 87 10.36 -10.39 -9.39
C LYS A 87 8.92 -10.16 -9.82
N LYS A 88 8.24 -11.24 -10.18
CA LYS A 88 6.86 -11.21 -10.68
C LYS A 88 5.82 -11.00 -9.58
N PHE A 89 6.17 -11.35 -8.35
CA PHE A 89 5.30 -11.19 -7.18
C PHE A 89 5.50 -9.82 -6.53
N ILE A 90 4.39 -9.11 -6.31
CA ILE A 90 4.36 -7.79 -5.67
C ILE A 90 3.37 -7.87 -4.52
N ARG A 91 3.77 -7.39 -3.34
CA ARG A 91 2.86 -7.13 -2.22
C ARG A 91 2.61 -5.63 -2.12
N CYS A 92 1.34 -5.23 -2.09
CA CYS A 92 0.95 -3.82 -2.00
C CYS A 92 -0.38 -3.64 -1.27
N SER A 93 -0.72 -2.39 -0.91
CA SER A 93 -2.05 -2.04 -0.42
C SER A 93 -3.12 -2.42 -1.45
N THR A 94 -4.23 -2.96 -0.96
CA THR A 94 -5.45 -3.25 -1.73
C THR A 94 -6.02 -2.02 -2.43
N ARG A 95 -5.71 -0.80 -1.96
CA ARG A 95 -6.11 0.47 -2.60
C ARG A 95 -5.27 0.84 -3.83
N VAL A 96 -4.15 0.16 -4.10
CA VAL A 96 -3.33 0.42 -5.28
C VAL A 96 -4.14 0.22 -6.56
N THR A 97 -4.09 1.20 -7.46
CA THR A 97 -4.79 1.14 -8.74
C THR A 97 -3.95 0.54 -9.86
N VAL A 98 -4.60 0.09 -10.92
CA VAL A 98 -3.95 -0.35 -12.17
C VAL A 98 -3.05 0.75 -12.73
N GLY A 99 -3.47 2.01 -12.70
CA GLY A 99 -2.66 3.14 -13.15
C GLY A 99 -1.33 3.24 -12.39
N THR A 100 -1.34 3.00 -11.08
CA THR A 100 -0.13 2.97 -10.26
C THR A 100 0.77 1.78 -10.61
N ILE A 101 0.19 0.61 -10.91
CA ILE A 101 0.95 -0.54 -11.41
C ILE A 101 1.59 -0.24 -12.77
N LYS A 102 0.83 0.35 -13.71
CA LYS A 102 1.35 0.76 -15.03
C LYS A 102 2.54 1.70 -14.87
N LYS A 103 2.43 2.74 -14.03
CA LYS A 103 3.55 3.66 -13.70
C LYS A 103 4.75 2.93 -13.10
N PHE A 104 4.52 2.01 -12.15
CA PHE A 104 5.58 1.20 -11.54
C PHE A 104 6.31 0.36 -12.60
N LEU A 105 5.58 -0.29 -13.50
CA LEU A 105 6.15 -1.11 -14.58
C LEU A 105 6.96 -0.27 -15.56
N SER A 106 6.43 0.88 -16.01
CA SER A 106 7.17 1.80 -16.89
C SER A 106 8.51 2.20 -16.28
N LEU A 107 8.53 2.55 -14.99
CA LEU A 107 9.75 2.92 -14.28
C LEU A 107 10.69 1.72 -14.08
N LYS A 108 10.16 0.59 -13.63
CA LYS A 108 10.95 -0.60 -13.25
C LYS A 108 11.61 -1.26 -14.47
N LEU A 109 10.91 -1.25 -15.60
CA LEU A 109 11.37 -1.83 -16.86
C LEU A 109 12.04 -0.79 -17.77
N LYS A 110 12.11 0.48 -17.33
CA LYS A 110 12.70 1.61 -18.09
C LYS A 110 12.09 1.75 -19.49
N LEU A 111 10.77 1.65 -19.57
CA LEU A 111 10.06 1.76 -20.83
C LEU A 111 9.98 3.23 -21.29
N PRO A 112 10.15 3.51 -22.59
CA PRO A 112 9.89 4.83 -23.16
C PRO A 112 8.45 5.27 -22.90
N SER A 113 8.22 6.58 -22.84
CA SER A 113 6.87 7.15 -22.68
C SER A 113 5.92 6.84 -23.84
N SER A 114 6.45 6.44 -25.00
CA SER A 114 5.67 5.99 -26.16
C SER A 114 5.10 4.57 -26.01
N TYR A 115 5.53 3.81 -25.00
CA TYR A 115 5.00 2.46 -24.75
C TYR A 115 3.69 2.53 -23.99
N GLU A 116 2.64 1.95 -24.56
CA GLU A 116 1.39 1.69 -23.87
C GLU A 116 1.45 0.33 -23.16
N LEU A 117 1.17 0.35 -21.86
CA LEU A 117 1.06 -0.85 -21.04
C LEU A 117 -0.40 -1.13 -20.76
N ASP A 118 -0.83 -2.37 -20.99
CA ASP A 118 -2.12 -2.87 -20.52
C ASP A 118 -1.96 -3.95 -19.47
N VAL A 119 -2.85 -3.90 -18.47
CA VAL A 119 -2.92 -4.86 -17.39
C VAL A 119 -4.20 -5.64 -17.59
N LEU A 120 -4.07 -6.96 -17.70
CA LEU A 120 -5.19 -7.85 -17.93
C LEU A 120 -5.44 -8.72 -16.71
N CYS A 121 -6.72 -9.01 -16.45
CA CYS A 121 -7.15 -10.03 -15.49
C CYS A 121 -8.12 -10.96 -16.24
N ASN A 122 -7.81 -12.26 -16.29
CA ASN A 122 -8.61 -13.26 -17.02
C ASN A 122 -8.90 -12.90 -18.49
N GLY A 123 -7.93 -12.24 -19.16
CA GLY A 123 -8.05 -11.82 -20.56
C GLY A 123 -8.80 -10.51 -20.79
N GLU A 124 -9.37 -9.90 -19.75
CA GLU A 124 -10.03 -8.60 -19.84
C GLU A 124 -9.07 -7.46 -19.45
N ILE A 125 -9.07 -6.36 -20.21
CA ILE A 125 -8.25 -5.18 -19.94
C ILE A 125 -8.82 -4.40 -18.74
N MET A 126 -7.99 -4.14 -17.74
CA MET A 126 -8.40 -3.44 -16.53
C MET A 126 -8.26 -1.92 -16.69
N GLY A 127 -9.30 -1.19 -16.31
CA GLY A 127 -9.32 0.27 -16.29
C GLY A 127 -8.30 0.85 -15.30
N LYS A 128 -7.73 2.02 -15.63
CA LYS A 128 -6.65 2.66 -14.84
C LYS A 128 -7.03 2.93 -13.37
N ASP A 129 -8.32 3.20 -13.11
CA ASP A 129 -8.83 3.59 -11.80
C ASP A 129 -9.31 2.40 -10.96
N HIS A 130 -9.29 1.18 -11.52
CA HIS A 130 -9.59 -0.03 -10.76
C HIS A 130 -8.53 -0.26 -9.68
N THR A 131 -8.97 -0.40 -8.43
CA THR A 131 -8.12 -0.82 -7.30
C THR A 131 -7.88 -2.33 -7.34
N MET A 132 -6.81 -2.80 -6.68
CA MET A 132 -6.56 -4.23 -6.54
C MET A 132 -7.69 -4.93 -5.80
N GLU A 133 -8.29 -4.28 -4.80
CA GLU A 133 -9.49 -4.78 -4.11
C GLU A 133 -10.66 -5.02 -5.06
N PHE A 134 -10.98 -4.02 -5.90
CA PHE A 134 -12.07 -4.12 -6.85
C PHE A 134 -11.87 -5.27 -7.83
N ILE A 135 -10.66 -5.40 -8.40
CA ILE A 135 -10.34 -6.50 -9.32
C ILE A 135 -10.46 -7.85 -8.61
N TYR A 136 -9.95 -7.95 -7.39
CA TYR A 136 -10.01 -9.17 -6.59
C TYR A 136 -11.45 -9.61 -6.31
N MET A 137 -12.32 -8.67 -5.91
CA MET A 137 -13.71 -8.95 -5.58
C MET A 137 -14.57 -9.26 -6.81
N THR A 138 -14.30 -8.60 -7.95
CA THR A 138 -15.22 -8.67 -9.11
C THR A 138 -14.76 -9.59 -10.23
N ARG A 139 -13.45 -9.81 -10.41
CA ARG A 139 -12.93 -10.51 -11.60
C ARG A 139 -12.00 -11.66 -11.29
N TRP A 140 -11.33 -11.66 -10.14
CA TRP A 140 -10.36 -12.70 -9.80
C TRP A 140 -11.02 -14.01 -9.35
N ARG A 141 -12.11 -13.93 -8.58
CA ARG A 141 -12.76 -15.09 -7.92
C ARG A 141 -13.87 -15.77 -8.74
N LEU A 142 -14.12 -15.35 -9.99
CA LEU A 142 -15.19 -15.89 -10.83
C LEU A 142 -14.86 -17.24 -11.50
N ARG A 143 -13.88 -17.99 -11.01
CA ARG A 143 -13.72 -19.41 -11.34
C ARG A 143 -13.87 -20.24 -10.07
N GLY A 144 -15.12 -20.43 -9.66
CA GLY A 144 -15.48 -21.67 -8.99
C GLY A 144 -15.44 -22.78 -10.03
N GLU A 145 -14.48 -23.69 -9.87
CA GLU A 145 -14.72 -25.10 -10.19
C GLU A 145 -15.35 -25.76 -8.96
#